data_AF-A0A0A7V0V6-F1
#
_entry.id   AF-A0A0A7V0V6-F1
#
_cell.length_a   1.000
_cell.length_b   1.000
_cell.length_c   1.000
_cell.angle_alpha   90.00
_cell.angle_beta   90.00
_cell.angle_gamma   90.00
#
_symmetry.space_group_name_H-M   'P 1'
#
loop_
_entity.id
_entity.type
_entity.pdbx_description
1 polymer ?
#
loop_
_entity_poly.entity_id
_entity_poly.type
_entity_poly.pdbx_seq_one_letter_code
_entity_poly.pdbx_strand_id
1 'polypeptide(L)'
;MSLLLKDRVYTMESQTAKRGVYPLHGFKLGLYRLPFKLDDPLEIKSIHDGLKKAFEMEIYADRIFATYHWSEENMPDQFAKDYEKVDLNVTVEIVTGDVVDIIYQIWPIDKFGDPHWLKDYRKKADHFAKMVTDTILRNTILEEKFRAALMKTEKISEKESIKRLEELTPLAMIVLNAKPKPKAASEEEIEEIDDANVEALDGAKPGPIDVDYKSKMKQSPSFEAETGHEIKTWGRVGTENAIMGVWGEFVSVDFDICVADGACIDACPVAVYEFVEFSGNAASDKKPLMSKEPDCIFCLACEGVCPPKAIKIFEQK
;
A
#
# COMPACT_ATOMS: atom_id res chain seq x y z
N MET A 1 -14.27 6.38 -21.94
CA MET A 1 -13.48 7.62 -21.73
C MET A 1 -13.36 7.80 -20.22
N SER A 2 -12.15 7.94 -19.69
CA SER A 2 -11.96 8.30 -18.27
C SER A 2 -12.67 9.61 -17.97
N LEU A 3 -13.54 9.62 -16.96
CA LEU A 3 -14.35 10.79 -16.57
C LEU A 3 -13.59 11.79 -15.68
N LEU A 4 -12.27 11.61 -15.49
CA LEU A 4 -11.35 12.64 -14.95
C LEU A 4 -11.42 13.97 -15.74
N LEU A 5 -12.09 13.96 -16.89
CA LEU A 5 -12.14 15.01 -17.91
C LEU A 5 -13.21 16.11 -17.70
N LYS A 6 -13.73 16.34 -16.49
CA LYS A 6 -14.54 17.57 -16.28
C LYS A 6 -13.69 18.83 -16.24
N ASP A 7 -12.41 18.72 -15.91
CA ASP A 7 -11.45 19.82 -16.03
C ASP A 7 -10.48 19.54 -17.17
N ARG A 8 -10.81 20.09 -18.34
CA ARG A 8 -9.87 20.17 -19.45
C ARG A 8 -8.62 20.93 -18.98
N VAL A 9 -7.49 20.24 -18.93
CA VAL A 9 -6.18 20.88 -19.16
C VAL A 9 -5.50 20.11 -20.28
N TYR A 10 -5.99 20.30 -21.50
CA TYR A 10 -5.15 20.13 -22.68
C TYR A 10 -4.77 21.54 -23.14
N THR A 11 -3.47 21.78 -23.26
CA THR A 11 -2.79 23.06 -23.49
C THR A 11 -2.87 24.08 -22.35
N MET A 12 -1.71 24.67 -22.02
CA MET A 12 -1.54 25.70 -21.00
C MET A 12 -2.62 26.77 -21.06
N GLU A 13 -3.55 26.81 -20.11
CA GLU A 13 -4.21 28.04 -19.65
C GLU A 13 -4.79 27.82 -18.24
N SER A 14 -3.94 27.77 -17.22
CA SER A 14 -4.40 27.98 -15.84
C SER A 14 -4.15 29.43 -15.44
N GLN A 15 -5.22 30.16 -15.07
CA GLN A 15 -5.14 31.53 -14.56
C GLN A 15 -4.38 31.64 -13.22
N THR A 16 -4.05 30.51 -12.59
CA THR A 16 -3.24 30.42 -11.35
C THR A 16 -1.76 30.12 -11.60
N ALA A 17 -1.28 30.14 -12.84
CA ALA A 17 0.15 30.06 -13.13
C ALA A 17 0.90 31.33 -12.67
N LYS A 18 1.10 31.48 -11.36
CA LYS A 18 2.02 32.46 -10.77
C LYS A 18 3.29 31.78 -10.30
N ARG A 19 4.37 32.15 -11.00
CA ARG A 19 5.78 32.20 -10.60
C ARG A 19 6.39 30.89 -10.08
N GLY A 20 7.00 30.16 -11.01
CA GLY A 20 8.06 29.21 -10.66
C GLY A 20 8.22 28.04 -11.63
N VAL A 21 8.43 28.34 -12.92
CA VAL A 21 9.12 27.48 -13.91
C VAL A 21 8.62 26.03 -14.07
N TYR A 22 7.99 25.73 -15.21
CA TYR A 22 8.38 24.56 -16.04
C TYR A 22 7.98 24.77 -17.51
N PRO A 23 8.83 25.42 -18.33
CA PRO A 23 8.73 25.35 -19.79
C PRO A 23 9.76 24.33 -20.28
N LEU A 24 9.41 23.04 -20.37
CA LEU A 24 10.34 22.03 -20.92
C LEU A 24 9.61 21.03 -21.82
N HIS A 25 9.82 21.23 -23.12
CA HIS A 25 9.62 20.32 -24.27
C HIS A 25 8.17 20.06 -24.72
N GLY A 26 7.91 20.43 -25.98
CA GLY A 26 6.60 20.49 -26.65
C GLY A 26 5.88 19.16 -26.91
N PHE A 27 5.98 18.18 -26.01
CA PHE A 27 5.38 16.85 -26.17
C PHE A 27 4.63 16.33 -24.92
N LYS A 28 4.33 17.17 -23.92
CA LYS A 28 3.48 16.78 -22.78
C LYS A 28 1.99 16.76 -23.19
N LEU A 29 1.36 15.59 -23.10
CA LEU A 29 -0.06 15.39 -23.45
C LEU A 29 -0.96 15.19 -22.22
N GLY A 30 -0.44 14.70 -21.09
CA GLY A 30 -1.24 14.59 -19.86
C GLY A 30 -0.53 15.17 -18.64
N LEU A 31 -1.25 15.99 -17.87
CA LEU A 31 -0.90 16.45 -16.53
C LEU A 31 -2.16 16.32 -15.65
N TYR A 32 -2.12 15.45 -14.66
CA TYR A 32 -3.17 15.28 -13.66
C TYR A 32 -2.67 15.73 -12.31
N ARG A 33 -3.32 16.75 -11.76
CA ARG A 33 -3.02 17.26 -10.43
C ARG A 33 -3.97 16.68 -9.41
N LEU A 34 -3.43 15.96 -8.44
CA LEU A 34 -4.21 15.29 -7.41
C LEU A 34 -4.04 16.03 -6.08
N PRO A 35 -5.14 16.44 -5.42
CA PRO A 35 -5.10 17.35 -4.27
C PRO A 35 -4.81 16.63 -2.94
N PHE A 36 -3.76 15.81 -2.91
CA PHE A 36 -3.32 15.10 -1.73
C PHE A 36 -1.79 15.01 -1.68
N LYS A 37 -1.28 14.82 -0.46
CA LYS A 37 0.14 14.78 -0.15
C LYS A 37 0.70 13.36 -0.21
N LEU A 38 1.88 13.21 -0.80
CA LEU A 38 2.69 12.00 -0.85
C LEU A 38 4.15 12.37 -0.64
N ASP A 39 4.61 12.30 0.60
CA ASP A 39 6.00 12.58 1.00
C ASP A 39 6.62 11.48 1.84
N ASP A 40 5.82 10.53 2.35
CA ASP A 40 6.30 9.38 3.10
C ASP A 40 7.12 8.44 2.19
N PRO A 41 8.42 8.23 2.47
CA PRO A 41 9.26 7.30 1.72
C PRO A 41 8.71 5.86 1.67
N LEU A 42 7.98 5.41 2.70
CA LEU A 42 7.37 4.08 2.75
C LEU A 42 6.21 3.97 1.77
N GLU A 43 5.35 5.00 1.68
CA GLU A 43 4.26 5.07 0.71
C GLU A 43 4.81 5.09 -0.73
N ILE A 44 5.85 5.90 -0.98
CA ILE A 44 6.53 5.99 -2.28
C ILE A 44 7.12 4.63 -2.69
N LYS A 45 7.84 3.98 -1.76
CA LYS A 45 8.41 2.66 -2.00
C LYS A 45 7.32 1.60 -2.22
N SER A 46 6.21 1.70 -1.51
CA SER A 46 5.06 0.79 -1.66
C SER A 46 4.42 0.90 -3.05
N ILE A 47 4.24 2.11 -3.57
CA ILE A 47 3.76 2.35 -4.94
C ILE A 47 4.70 1.68 -5.96
N HIS A 48 6.01 1.92 -5.82
CA HIS A 48 7.02 1.33 -6.69
C HIS A 48 7.02 -0.20 -6.63
N ASP A 49 7.18 -0.78 -5.45
CA ASP A 49 7.30 -2.22 -5.28
C ASP A 49 5.99 -2.96 -5.61
N GLY A 50 4.84 -2.32 -5.38
CA GLY A 50 3.52 -2.88 -5.69
C GLY A 50 3.26 -3.05 -7.19
N LEU A 51 3.89 -2.24 -8.03
CA LEU A 51 3.59 -2.23 -9.48
C LEU A 51 4.68 -2.86 -10.35
N LYS A 52 5.79 -3.33 -9.78
CA LYS A 52 6.90 -3.99 -10.52
C LYS A 52 6.50 -5.18 -11.38
N LYS A 53 5.39 -5.85 -11.04
CA LYS A 53 4.88 -6.99 -11.81
C LYS A 53 4.07 -6.55 -13.05
N ALA A 54 3.54 -5.34 -13.04
CA ALA A 54 2.70 -4.81 -14.12
C ALA A 54 3.48 -3.87 -15.06
N PHE A 55 4.41 -3.09 -14.50
CA PHE A 55 5.15 -2.07 -15.21
C PHE A 55 6.63 -2.16 -14.87
N GLU A 56 7.48 -1.67 -15.79
CA GLU A 56 8.86 -1.37 -15.45
C GLU A 56 8.86 -0.11 -14.57
N MET A 57 9.31 -0.27 -13.32
CA MET A 57 9.25 0.77 -12.30
C MET A 57 10.65 1.28 -11.99
N GLU A 58 10.81 2.61 -11.96
CA GLU A 58 12.02 3.29 -11.50
C GLU A 58 11.67 4.38 -10.49
N ILE A 59 12.56 4.63 -9.52
CA ILE A 59 12.47 5.79 -8.63
C ILE A 59 13.72 6.64 -8.82
N TYR A 60 13.52 7.94 -8.99
CA TYR A 60 14.61 8.91 -8.96
C TYR A 60 14.15 10.19 -8.26
N ALA A 61 14.84 10.54 -7.17
CA ALA A 61 14.50 11.69 -6.32
C ALA A 61 13.02 11.69 -5.88
N ASP A 62 12.26 12.70 -6.29
CA ASP A 62 10.83 12.94 -6.01
C ASP A 62 9.90 12.33 -7.07
N ARG A 63 10.41 11.40 -7.90
CA ARG A 63 9.68 10.87 -9.06
C ARG A 63 9.63 9.36 -9.08
N ILE A 64 8.46 8.82 -9.40
CA ILE A 64 8.24 7.42 -9.70
C ILE A 64 7.90 7.32 -11.19
N PHE A 65 8.64 6.51 -11.93
CA PHE A 65 8.39 6.24 -13.34
C PHE A 65 7.77 4.85 -13.47
N ALA A 66 6.67 4.76 -14.19
CA ALA A 66 5.99 3.53 -14.55
C ALA A 66 5.95 3.42 -16.08
N THR A 67 6.75 2.51 -16.64
CA THR A 67 6.83 2.29 -18.09
C THR A 67 6.07 1.03 -18.48
N TYR A 68 5.14 1.18 -19.41
CA TYR A 68 4.41 0.08 -20.03
C TYR A 68 4.95 -0.18 -21.43
N HIS A 69 5.24 -1.46 -21.71
CA HIS A 69 5.75 -1.94 -23.00
C HIS A 69 4.67 -2.71 -23.73
N TRP A 70 4.58 -2.53 -25.04
CA TRP A 70 3.76 -3.37 -25.92
C TRP A 70 4.45 -3.53 -27.27
N SER A 71 4.11 -4.59 -27.99
CA SER A 71 4.60 -4.84 -29.34
C SER A 71 3.45 -4.75 -30.34
N GLU A 72 3.75 -4.28 -31.54
CA GLU A 72 2.85 -4.32 -32.68
C GLU A 72 3.52 -5.08 -33.82
N GLU A 73 2.73 -5.86 -34.55
CA GLU A 73 3.20 -6.68 -35.67
C GLU A 73 2.37 -6.31 -36.89
N ASN A 74 3.02 -6.15 -38.05
CA ASN A 74 2.32 -5.79 -39.29
C ASN A 74 1.48 -6.94 -39.86
N MET A 75 1.84 -8.19 -39.52
CA MET A 75 1.23 -9.42 -40.01
C MET A 75 1.24 -10.50 -38.92
N PRO A 76 0.27 -11.43 -38.91
CA PRO A 76 0.19 -12.50 -37.92
C PRO A 76 1.19 -13.65 -38.17
N ASP A 77 1.63 -13.83 -39.42
CA ASP A 77 2.61 -14.87 -39.77
C ASP A 77 4.04 -14.32 -39.60
N GLN A 78 4.71 -14.79 -38.55
CA GLN A 78 6.08 -14.39 -38.20
C GLN A 78 7.14 -14.88 -39.19
N PHE A 79 6.79 -15.82 -40.08
CA PHE A 79 7.70 -16.35 -41.11
C PHE A 79 7.45 -15.71 -42.49
N ALA A 80 6.50 -14.78 -42.59
CA ALA A 80 6.26 -14.04 -43.82
C ALA A 80 7.47 -13.18 -44.18
N LYS A 81 7.77 -13.09 -45.49
CA LYS A 81 8.95 -12.39 -46.01
C LYS A 81 8.99 -10.90 -45.64
N ASP A 82 7.83 -10.26 -45.50
CA ASP A 82 7.69 -8.83 -45.20
C ASP A 82 7.27 -8.58 -43.74
N TYR A 83 7.49 -9.54 -42.83
CA TYR A 83 7.13 -9.41 -41.42
C TYR A 83 7.96 -8.31 -40.74
N GLU A 84 7.27 -7.38 -40.09
CA GLU A 84 7.85 -6.32 -39.28
C GLU A 84 7.18 -6.29 -37.91
N LYS A 85 8.01 -6.15 -36.88
CA LYS A 85 7.61 -5.99 -35.49
C LYS A 85 8.26 -4.73 -34.93
N VAL A 86 7.49 -3.96 -34.16
CA VAL A 86 8.00 -2.80 -33.41
C VAL A 86 7.64 -2.93 -31.94
N ASP A 87 8.63 -2.71 -31.07
CA ASP A 87 8.44 -2.62 -29.64
C ASP A 87 8.30 -1.15 -29.23
N LEU A 88 7.20 -0.85 -28.56
CA LEU A 88 6.77 0.49 -28.20
C LEU A 88 6.65 0.60 -26.68
N ASN A 89 6.79 1.82 -26.17
CA ASN A 89 6.57 2.09 -24.76
C ASN A 89 5.96 3.45 -24.47
N VAL A 90 5.37 3.54 -23.29
CA VAL A 90 4.86 4.79 -22.71
C VAL A 90 5.22 4.82 -21.24
N THR A 91 5.68 5.98 -20.78
CA THR A 91 6.10 6.20 -19.40
C THR A 91 5.17 7.21 -18.74
N VAL A 92 4.61 6.81 -17.60
CA VAL A 92 3.88 7.68 -16.68
C VAL A 92 4.81 8.04 -15.53
N GLU A 93 4.94 9.33 -15.27
CA GLU A 93 5.73 9.91 -14.21
C GLU A 93 4.80 10.40 -13.08
N ILE A 94 5.07 10.00 -11.86
CA ILE A 94 4.38 10.47 -10.65
C ILE A 94 5.36 11.35 -9.89
N VAL A 95 5.07 12.64 -9.84
CA VAL A 95 5.83 13.62 -9.04
C VAL A 95 5.21 13.68 -7.65
N THR A 96 6.02 13.35 -6.64
CA THR A 96 5.61 13.30 -5.24
C THR A 96 5.84 14.66 -4.56
N GLY A 97 5.13 14.94 -3.46
CA GLY A 97 5.16 16.22 -2.78
C GLY A 97 3.86 16.56 -2.06
N ASP A 98 3.68 17.84 -1.75
CA ASP A 98 2.44 18.37 -1.12
C ASP A 98 1.20 18.16 -2.00
N VAL A 99 1.42 18.12 -3.31
CA VAL A 99 0.42 17.84 -4.34
C VAL A 99 1.06 16.84 -5.28
N VAL A 100 0.34 15.77 -5.61
CA VAL A 100 0.82 14.76 -6.54
C VAL A 100 0.45 15.14 -7.97
N ASP A 101 1.46 15.22 -8.84
CA ASP A 101 1.26 15.45 -10.27
C ASP A 101 1.59 14.16 -11.05
N ILE A 102 0.61 13.61 -11.78
CA ILE A 102 0.83 12.48 -12.71
C ILE A 102 0.97 13.03 -14.12
N ILE A 103 2.08 12.72 -14.77
CA ILE A 103 2.49 13.26 -16.07
C ILE A 103 2.77 12.12 -17.02
N TYR A 104 2.36 12.23 -18.29
CA TYR A 104 2.86 11.32 -19.32
C TYR A 104 3.19 12.05 -20.63
N GLN A 105 4.15 11.50 -21.35
CA GLN A 105 4.62 12.00 -22.62
C GLN A 105 4.49 10.90 -23.67
N ILE A 106 3.96 11.27 -24.85
CA ILE A 106 3.93 10.37 -26.01
C ILE A 106 5.04 10.83 -26.95
N TRP A 107 6.02 9.96 -27.12
CA TRP A 107 7.14 10.20 -28.02
C TRP A 107 6.70 10.22 -29.50
N PRO A 108 7.37 10.97 -30.39
CA PRO A 108 7.20 10.79 -31.82
C PRO A 108 7.50 9.35 -32.24
N ILE A 109 6.81 8.85 -33.28
CA ILE A 109 6.97 7.46 -33.73
C ILE A 109 8.39 7.18 -34.26
N ASP A 110 9.08 8.22 -34.73
CA ASP A 110 10.47 8.20 -35.18
C ASP A 110 11.44 7.67 -34.10
N LYS A 111 11.09 7.82 -32.81
CA LYS A 111 11.87 7.26 -31.70
C LYS A 111 11.96 5.73 -31.78
N PHE A 112 10.98 5.08 -32.41
CA PHE A 112 10.84 3.63 -32.48
C PHE A 112 11.15 3.07 -33.87
N GLY A 113 11.95 3.78 -34.67
CA GLY A 113 12.35 3.34 -36.01
C GLY A 113 11.35 3.67 -37.13
N ASP A 114 10.36 4.51 -36.86
CA ASP A 114 9.36 5.01 -37.82
C ASP A 114 8.65 3.93 -38.66
N PRO A 115 7.94 2.97 -38.01
CA PRO A 115 7.12 1.99 -38.70
C PRO A 115 5.95 2.65 -39.45
N HIS A 116 6.09 2.83 -40.76
CA HIS A 116 5.10 3.52 -41.61
C HIS A 116 3.75 2.79 -41.68
N TRP A 117 3.75 1.48 -41.43
CA TRP A 117 2.54 0.65 -41.40
C TRP A 117 1.72 0.82 -40.11
N LEU A 118 2.31 1.38 -39.05
CA LEU A 118 1.67 1.51 -37.75
C LEU A 118 0.63 2.63 -37.76
N LYS A 119 -0.65 2.24 -37.59
CA LYS A 119 -1.77 3.18 -37.57
C LYS A 119 -2.20 3.51 -36.14
N ASP A 120 -2.72 4.74 -35.98
CA ASP A 120 -3.31 5.22 -34.73
C ASP A 120 -2.39 5.14 -33.49
N TYR A 121 -1.06 5.12 -33.69
CA TYR A 121 -0.07 5.01 -32.62
C TYR A 121 -0.35 5.95 -31.44
N ARG A 122 -0.57 7.24 -31.72
CA ARG A 122 -0.84 8.25 -30.69
C ARG A 122 -2.09 7.94 -29.87
N LYS A 123 -3.15 7.39 -30.48
CA LYS A 123 -4.37 7.01 -29.76
C LYS A 123 -4.13 5.79 -28.87
N LYS A 124 -3.38 4.80 -29.37
CA LYS A 124 -2.99 3.62 -28.59
C LYS A 124 -2.09 3.99 -27.41
N ALA A 125 -1.07 4.82 -27.64
CA ALA A 125 -0.17 5.31 -26.60
C ALA A 125 -0.90 6.14 -25.54
N ASP A 126 -1.84 7.01 -25.94
CA ASP A 126 -2.72 7.75 -25.01
C ASP A 126 -3.61 6.81 -24.20
N HIS A 127 -4.18 5.80 -24.84
CA HIS A 127 -4.98 4.77 -24.16
C HIS A 127 -4.15 4.02 -23.11
N PHE A 128 -2.95 3.56 -23.46
CA PHE A 128 -2.07 2.86 -22.53
C PHE A 128 -1.59 3.78 -21.40
N ALA A 129 -1.27 5.05 -21.67
CA ALA A 129 -0.90 6.00 -20.60
C ALA A 129 -2.05 6.20 -19.58
N LYS A 130 -3.29 6.29 -20.08
CA LYS A 130 -4.48 6.39 -19.22
C LYS A 130 -4.73 5.08 -18.46
N MET A 131 -4.56 3.94 -19.10
CA MET A 131 -4.62 2.63 -18.44
C MET A 131 -3.59 2.54 -17.30
N VAL A 132 -2.34 2.95 -17.54
CA VAL A 132 -1.27 2.95 -16.53
C VAL A 132 -1.64 3.89 -15.37
N THR A 133 -2.12 5.08 -15.68
CA THR A 133 -2.57 6.07 -14.68
C THR A 133 -3.73 5.53 -13.83
N ASP A 134 -4.77 5.00 -14.47
CA ASP A 134 -5.93 4.42 -13.81
C ASP A 134 -5.52 3.22 -12.93
N THR A 135 -4.60 2.39 -13.41
CA THR A 135 -4.07 1.23 -12.70
C THR A 135 -3.27 1.66 -11.46
N ILE A 136 -2.41 2.67 -11.59
CA ILE A 136 -1.67 3.27 -10.48
C ILE A 136 -2.63 3.81 -9.43
N LEU A 137 -3.66 4.54 -9.84
CA LEU A 137 -4.63 5.15 -8.93
C LEU A 137 -5.46 4.10 -8.17
N ARG A 138 -5.86 3.00 -8.81
CA ARG A 138 -6.71 1.97 -8.18
C ARG A 138 -5.97 0.88 -7.42
N ASN A 139 -4.69 0.63 -7.71
CA ASN A 139 -3.97 -0.52 -7.15
C ASN A 139 -2.88 -0.11 -6.15
N THR A 140 -2.90 1.14 -5.68
CA THR A 140 -1.90 1.67 -4.73
C THR A 140 -2.56 2.51 -3.64
N ILE A 141 -1.75 2.98 -2.68
CA ILE A 141 -2.18 3.91 -1.62
C ILE A 141 -2.82 5.20 -2.15
N LEU A 142 -2.56 5.54 -3.41
CA LEU A 142 -3.17 6.69 -4.07
C LEU A 142 -4.70 6.58 -4.13
N GLU A 143 -5.26 5.37 -4.13
CA GLU A 143 -6.71 5.18 -4.09
C GLU A 143 -7.30 5.81 -2.82
N GLU A 144 -6.76 5.45 -1.65
CA GLU A 144 -7.28 5.92 -0.37
C GLU A 144 -7.13 7.42 -0.22
N LYS A 145 -5.96 7.96 -0.60
CA LYS A 145 -5.72 9.41 -0.59
C LYS A 145 -6.65 10.15 -1.54
N PHE A 146 -6.91 9.59 -2.72
CA PHE A 146 -7.83 10.21 -3.68
C PHE A 146 -9.28 10.15 -3.23
N ARG A 147 -9.73 9.02 -2.66
CA ARG A 147 -11.07 8.90 -2.07
C ARG A 147 -11.25 9.87 -0.91
N ALA A 148 -10.26 9.99 -0.02
CA ALA A 148 -10.29 10.96 1.07
C ALA A 148 -10.41 12.41 0.55
N ALA A 149 -9.68 12.73 -0.52
CA ALA A 149 -9.80 14.03 -1.18
C ALA A 149 -11.17 14.26 -1.85
N LEU A 150 -11.74 13.24 -2.49
CA LEU A 150 -13.07 13.29 -3.11
C LEU A 150 -14.17 13.47 -2.06
N MET A 151 -14.13 12.73 -0.94
CA MET A 151 -15.08 12.89 0.17
C MET A 151 -15.04 14.32 0.72
N LYS A 152 -13.85 14.91 0.86
CA LYS A 152 -13.71 16.29 1.35
C LYS A 152 -14.19 17.34 0.33
N THR A 153 -13.91 17.13 -0.95
CA THR A 153 -14.18 18.12 -2.01
C THR A 153 -15.61 18.07 -2.49
N GLU A 154 -16.13 16.87 -2.76
CA GLU A 154 -17.48 16.63 -3.28
C GLU A 154 -18.52 16.41 -2.17
N LYS A 155 -18.11 16.29 -0.89
CA LYS A 155 -18.98 16.02 0.29
C LYS A 155 -19.84 14.76 0.12
N ILE A 156 -19.27 13.73 -0.49
CA ILE A 156 -19.90 12.44 -0.76
C ILE A 156 -19.54 11.41 0.31
N SER A 157 -20.37 10.38 0.46
CA SER A 157 -20.11 9.26 1.37
C SER A 157 -18.96 8.37 0.89
N GLU A 158 -18.44 7.50 1.76
CA GLU A 158 -17.36 6.58 1.41
C GLU A 158 -17.75 5.64 0.25
N LYS A 159 -18.97 5.08 0.29
CA LYS A 159 -19.50 4.22 -0.78
C LYS A 159 -19.63 4.95 -2.12
N GLU A 160 -20.06 6.21 -2.09
CA GLU A 160 -20.12 7.05 -3.29
C GLU A 160 -18.72 7.41 -3.81
N SER A 161 -17.74 7.62 -2.92
CA SER A 161 -16.36 7.92 -3.30
C SER A 161 -15.70 6.77 -4.06
N ILE A 162 -16.01 5.52 -3.69
CA ILE A 162 -15.55 4.32 -4.39
C ILE A 162 -16.13 4.30 -5.80
N LYS A 163 -17.45 4.40 -5.92
CA LYS A 163 -18.13 4.41 -7.22
C LYS A 163 -17.62 5.55 -8.11
N ARG A 164 -17.41 6.74 -7.52
CA ARG A 164 -16.89 7.91 -8.22
C ARG A 164 -15.48 7.65 -8.75
N LEU A 165 -14.60 7.07 -7.94
CA LEU A 165 -13.27 6.68 -8.39
C LEU A 165 -13.34 5.68 -9.55
N GLU A 166 -14.19 4.66 -9.47
CA GLU A 166 -14.36 3.67 -10.54
C GLU A 166 -14.84 4.29 -11.87
N GLU A 167 -15.76 5.25 -11.81
CA GLU A 167 -16.20 6.01 -12.98
C GLU A 167 -15.07 6.87 -13.59
N LEU A 168 -14.22 7.43 -12.72
CA LEU A 168 -13.08 8.26 -13.11
C LEU A 168 -11.95 7.43 -13.73
N THR A 169 -11.76 6.17 -13.30
CA THR A 169 -10.67 5.28 -13.73
C THR A 169 -11.17 4.01 -14.42
N PRO A 170 -11.82 4.12 -15.60
CA PRO A 170 -12.41 2.97 -16.29
C PRO A 170 -11.41 2.06 -17.02
N LEU A 171 -10.16 2.48 -17.19
CA LEU A 171 -9.13 1.72 -17.91
C LEU A 171 -8.17 0.98 -16.99
N ALA A 172 -8.41 0.98 -15.68
CA ALA A 172 -7.53 0.31 -14.73
C ALA A 172 -7.49 -1.20 -15.00
N MET A 173 -6.28 -1.75 -15.10
CA MET A 173 -6.08 -3.19 -15.13
C MET A 173 -6.17 -3.75 -13.71
N ILE A 174 -6.69 -4.97 -13.62
CA ILE A 174 -6.61 -5.78 -12.40
C ILE A 174 -5.17 -6.30 -12.32
N VAL A 175 -4.36 -5.72 -11.44
CA VAL A 175 -3.00 -6.21 -11.22
C VAL A 175 -3.04 -7.24 -10.08
N LEU A 176 -3.03 -8.52 -10.44
CA LEU A 176 -2.95 -9.61 -9.48
C LEU A 176 -1.62 -9.51 -8.70
N ASN A 177 -1.70 -9.28 -7.39
CA ASN A 177 -0.57 -9.01 -6.49
C ASN A 177 0.09 -7.63 -6.60
N ALA A 178 -0.53 -6.63 -7.23
CA ALA A 178 -0.28 -5.26 -6.75
C ALA A 178 -0.96 -5.15 -5.40
N LYS A 179 -0.21 -4.78 -4.37
CA LYS A 179 -0.70 -4.77 -2.99
C LYS A 179 -2.12 -4.16 -2.91
N PRO A 180 -3.14 -4.94 -2.51
CA PRO A 180 -4.39 -4.35 -2.08
C PRO A 180 -4.13 -3.47 -0.86
N LYS A 181 -4.60 -2.22 -0.95
CA LYS A 181 -5.02 -1.28 0.10
C LYS A 181 -4.69 -1.63 1.56
N PRO A 182 -4.13 -0.69 2.35
CA PRO A 182 -4.51 -0.57 3.75
C PRO A 182 -6.03 -0.37 3.89
N LYS A 183 -6.77 -1.48 4.05
CA LYS A 183 -8.22 -1.41 4.31
C LYS A 183 -8.46 -0.75 5.68
N ALA A 184 -8.93 0.51 5.65
CA ALA A 184 -10.02 0.92 6.52
C ALA A 184 -11.28 0.14 6.11
N ALA A 185 -12.03 -0.32 7.10
CA ALA A 185 -13.13 -1.24 6.98
C ALA A 185 -14.30 -0.68 6.14
N SER A 186 -14.84 -1.50 5.24
CA SER A 186 -16.27 -1.47 4.92
C SER A 186 -16.74 -2.91 4.68
N GLU A 187 -17.88 -3.21 5.30
CA GLU A 187 -18.60 -4.48 5.39
C GLU A 187 -19.03 -5.03 4.01
N GLU A 188 -19.47 -6.29 3.96
CA GLU A 188 -19.84 -7.08 2.77
C GLU A 188 -18.71 -7.86 2.09
N GLU A 189 -18.04 -8.72 2.86
CA GLU A 189 -17.94 -10.17 2.59
C GLU A 189 -17.56 -10.81 3.92
N ILE A 190 -18.60 -11.04 4.72
CA ILE A 190 -18.56 -11.86 5.91
C ILE A 190 -18.56 -13.29 5.38
N GLU A 191 -17.40 -13.96 5.35
CA GLU A 191 -17.46 -15.37 5.72
C GLU A 191 -17.87 -15.35 7.19
N GLU A 192 -19.11 -15.74 7.45
CA GLU A 192 -19.55 -16.08 8.79
C GLU A 192 -18.63 -17.21 9.25
N ILE A 193 -17.59 -16.87 9.99
CA ILE A 193 -17.16 -17.78 11.04
C ILE A 193 -18.18 -17.56 12.12
N ASP A 194 -19.19 -18.44 12.07
CA ASP A 194 -20.19 -18.68 13.09
C ASP A 194 -19.58 -18.46 14.49
N ASP A 195 -20.13 -17.49 15.22
CA ASP A 195 -19.82 -17.14 16.62
C ASP A 195 -20.16 -18.29 17.60
N ALA A 196 -20.31 -19.52 17.11
CA ALA A 196 -20.73 -20.69 17.85
C ALA A 196 -19.66 -21.77 18.02
N ASN A 197 -18.44 -21.65 17.46
CA ASN A 197 -17.47 -22.75 17.58
C ASN A 197 -15.97 -22.40 17.49
N VAL A 198 -15.50 -21.38 18.22
CA VAL A 198 -14.06 -21.25 18.49
C VAL A 198 -13.72 -22.13 19.68
N GLU A 199 -13.37 -23.39 19.42
CA GLU A 199 -12.83 -24.29 20.45
C GLU A 199 -11.55 -23.67 21.05
N ALA A 200 -11.48 -23.66 22.39
CA ALA A 200 -10.29 -23.26 23.12
C ALA A 200 -9.08 -24.07 22.63
N LEU A 201 -8.02 -23.37 22.20
CA LEU A 201 -6.78 -24.02 21.79
C LEU A 201 -6.18 -24.76 22.99
N ASP A 202 -5.95 -26.06 22.84
CA ASP A 202 -5.33 -26.92 23.86
C ASP A 202 -3.80 -26.70 23.83
N GLY A 203 -3.35 -25.56 24.39
CA GLY A 203 -1.94 -25.19 24.55
C GLY A 203 -1.48 -23.96 23.74
N ALA A 204 -0.18 -23.65 23.84
CA ALA A 204 0.41 -22.50 23.17
C ALA A 204 0.40 -22.63 21.65
N LYS A 205 0.03 -21.56 20.95
CA LYS A 205 0.10 -21.48 19.49
C LYS A 205 1.56 -21.63 19.04
N PRO A 206 1.85 -22.43 18.00
CA PRO A 206 3.21 -22.55 17.48
C PRO A 206 3.65 -21.23 16.85
N GLY A 207 4.84 -20.75 17.21
CA GLY A 207 5.46 -19.60 16.58
C GLY A 207 6.16 -19.91 15.26
N PRO A 208 6.72 -18.90 14.57
CA PRO A 208 6.92 -17.51 15.01
C PRO A 208 5.67 -16.63 14.91
N ILE A 209 5.72 -15.46 15.55
CA ILE A 209 4.73 -14.38 15.34
C ILE A 209 4.56 -14.09 13.84
N ASP A 210 3.32 -13.90 13.42
CA ASP A 210 3.01 -13.50 12.05
C ASP A 210 3.44 -12.05 11.84
N VAL A 211 4.50 -11.79 11.06
CA VAL A 211 5.02 -10.44 10.82
C VAL A 211 4.03 -9.52 10.11
N ASP A 212 3.03 -10.09 9.44
CA ASP A 212 1.97 -9.36 8.73
C ASP A 212 0.67 -9.29 9.56
N TYR A 213 0.71 -9.60 10.87
CA TYR A 213 -0.49 -9.66 11.72
C TYR A 213 -1.32 -8.37 11.69
N LYS A 214 -0.68 -7.20 11.60
CA LYS A 214 -1.38 -5.90 11.50
C LYS A 214 -2.31 -5.80 10.28
N SER A 215 -2.04 -6.59 9.24
CA SER A 215 -2.82 -6.64 8.00
C SER A 215 -3.83 -7.80 7.98
N LYS A 216 -3.65 -8.82 8.83
CA LYS A 216 -4.44 -10.06 8.83
C LYS A 216 -5.41 -10.14 10.01
N MET A 217 -5.08 -9.50 11.13
CA MET A 217 -5.87 -9.48 12.35
C MET A 217 -6.59 -8.14 12.49
N LYS A 218 -7.86 -8.17 12.92
CA LYS A 218 -8.60 -6.96 13.26
C LYS A 218 -7.97 -6.32 14.51
N GLN A 219 -7.82 -5.01 14.50
CA GLN A 219 -7.41 -4.28 15.70
C GLN A 219 -8.53 -4.42 16.75
N SER A 220 -8.16 -4.88 17.93
CA SER A 220 -9.02 -5.02 19.09
C SER A 220 -8.89 -3.78 20.00
N PRO A 221 -9.76 -3.61 21.01
CA PRO A 221 -9.65 -2.47 21.93
C PRO A 221 -8.24 -2.39 22.54
N SER A 222 -7.64 -1.20 22.49
CA SER A 222 -6.35 -0.93 23.11
C SER A 222 -6.41 -1.17 24.62
N PHE A 223 -5.26 -1.46 25.21
CA PHE A 223 -5.07 -1.63 26.65
C PHE A 223 -4.28 -0.45 27.20
N GLU A 224 -4.83 0.23 28.19
CA GLU A 224 -4.14 1.33 28.88
C GLU A 224 -3.25 0.75 29.99
N ALA A 225 -1.93 0.90 29.84
CA ALA A 225 -0.98 0.47 30.87
C ALA A 225 -0.92 1.46 32.03
N GLU A 226 -0.51 1.00 33.22
CA GLU A 226 -0.36 1.85 34.42
C GLU A 226 0.64 3.01 34.23
N THR A 227 1.54 2.88 33.26
CA THR A 227 2.49 3.91 32.83
C THR A 227 1.83 5.06 32.04
N GLY A 228 0.55 4.95 31.70
CA GLY A 228 -0.19 5.90 30.86
C GLY A 228 0.03 5.70 29.35
N HIS A 229 0.76 4.66 28.94
CA HIS A 229 0.95 4.30 27.53
C HIS A 229 -0.21 3.42 27.03
N GLU A 230 -0.76 3.77 25.87
CA GLU A 230 -1.82 3.00 25.21
C GLU A 230 -1.21 1.90 24.34
N ILE A 231 -1.40 0.65 24.77
CA ILE A 231 -0.93 -0.54 24.05
C ILE A 231 -2.02 -0.99 23.08
N LYS A 232 -1.74 -0.90 21.78
CA LYS A 232 -2.65 -1.41 20.75
C LYS A 232 -2.70 -2.95 20.78
N THR A 233 -3.87 -3.53 20.50
CA THR A 233 -4.04 -4.99 20.45
C THR A 233 -4.70 -5.42 19.14
N TRP A 234 -4.45 -6.65 18.71
CA TRP A 234 -4.95 -7.22 17.45
C TRP A 234 -5.39 -8.67 17.66
N GLY A 235 -6.58 -9.02 17.19
CA GLY A 235 -7.10 -10.39 17.22
C GLY A 235 -7.55 -10.89 18.60
N ARG A 236 -7.62 -10.02 19.60
CA ARG A 236 -8.18 -10.35 20.92
C ARG A 236 -9.68 -10.59 20.82
N VAL A 237 -10.16 -11.70 21.37
CA VAL A 237 -11.59 -12.10 21.38
C VAL A 237 -12.09 -12.15 22.82
N GLY A 238 -13.16 -11.41 23.10
CA GLY A 238 -13.79 -11.35 24.42
C GLY A 238 -12.89 -10.75 25.51
N THR A 239 -13.30 -10.95 26.77
CA THR A 239 -12.61 -10.47 27.98
C THR A 239 -11.98 -11.58 28.80
N GLU A 240 -12.24 -12.85 28.45
CA GLU A 240 -11.84 -14.03 29.22
C GLU A 240 -10.40 -14.50 28.94
N ASN A 241 -9.59 -13.72 28.21
CA ASN A 241 -8.18 -13.96 27.89
C ASN A 241 -7.85 -15.31 27.22
N ALA A 242 -8.86 -16.09 26.81
CA ALA A 242 -8.68 -17.34 26.07
C ALA A 242 -7.94 -17.13 24.74
N ILE A 243 -8.25 -16.03 24.03
CA ILE A 243 -7.55 -15.60 22.81
C ILE A 243 -7.16 -14.14 22.99
N MET A 244 -5.87 -13.91 23.19
CA MET A 244 -5.33 -12.58 23.49
C MET A 244 -4.76 -11.87 22.26
N GLY A 245 -4.36 -12.62 21.24
CA GLY A 245 -3.78 -12.10 20.01
C GLY A 245 -2.45 -11.38 20.20
N VAL A 246 -2.15 -10.44 19.31
CA VAL A 246 -0.89 -9.69 19.30
C VAL A 246 -1.07 -8.34 19.96
N TRP A 247 -0.15 -7.99 20.84
CA TRP A 247 -0.15 -6.74 21.57
C TRP A 247 1.03 -5.89 21.09
N GLY A 248 0.91 -4.56 21.08
CA GLY A 248 1.97 -3.60 20.79
C GLY A 248 2.16 -3.28 19.31
N GLU A 249 2.61 -2.06 19.03
CA GLU A 249 2.72 -1.51 17.69
C GLU A 249 4.14 -1.60 17.13
N PHE A 250 5.12 -1.06 17.82
CA PHE A 250 6.54 -1.08 17.43
C PHE A 250 7.30 -2.17 18.19
N VAL A 251 6.81 -2.52 19.38
CA VAL A 251 7.28 -3.64 20.18
C VAL A 251 6.13 -4.64 20.32
N SER A 252 6.05 -5.58 19.39
CA SER A 252 4.89 -6.46 19.26
C SER A 252 5.16 -7.84 19.87
N VAL A 253 4.20 -8.36 20.63
CA VAL A 253 4.25 -9.68 21.28
C VAL A 253 2.96 -10.43 21.03
N ASP A 254 3.03 -11.61 20.43
CA ASP A 254 1.88 -12.52 20.30
C ASP A 254 1.68 -13.25 21.63
N PHE A 255 0.63 -12.89 22.36
CA PHE A 255 0.34 -13.44 23.67
C PHE A 255 -0.15 -14.88 23.59
N ASP A 256 -0.72 -15.32 22.45
CA ASP A 256 -1.15 -16.71 22.26
C ASP A 256 0.03 -17.64 21.93
N ILE A 257 1.17 -17.09 21.49
CA ILE A 257 2.44 -17.81 21.30
C ILE A 257 3.33 -17.71 22.55
N CYS A 258 3.25 -16.61 23.30
CA CYS A 258 4.13 -16.33 24.43
C CYS A 258 3.93 -17.34 25.57
N VAL A 259 4.99 -18.08 25.91
CA VAL A 259 5.03 -19.07 27.00
C VAL A 259 5.61 -18.52 28.32
N ALA A 260 5.72 -17.20 28.44
CA ALA A 260 6.24 -16.52 29.62
C ALA A 260 7.66 -16.92 30.08
N ASP A 261 8.53 -17.22 29.12
CA ASP A 261 9.94 -17.59 29.36
C ASP A 261 10.74 -16.49 30.10
N GLY A 262 10.55 -15.22 29.72
CA GLY A 262 11.15 -14.07 30.40
C GLY A 262 12.50 -13.61 29.84
N ALA A 263 13.14 -14.34 28.91
CA ALA A 263 14.42 -13.91 28.33
C ALA A 263 14.36 -12.50 27.67
N CYS A 264 13.20 -12.08 27.16
CA CYS A 264 13.02 -10.75 26.61
C CYS A 264 13.13 -9.63 27.65
N ILE A 265 12.76 -9.89 28.90
CA ILE A 265 12.86 -8.93 30.00
C ILE A 265 14.34 -8.77 30.37
N ASP A 266 15.05 -9.88 30.56
CA ASP A 266 16.47 -9.89 30.93
C ASP A 266 17.37 -9.30 29.83
N ALA A 267 17.01 -9.53 28.56
CA ALA A 267 17.77 -9.01 27.42
C ALA A 267 17.51 -7.53 27.11
N CYS A 268 16.48 -6.91 27.68
CA CYS A 268 16.10 -5.54 27.33
C CYS A 268 16.90 -4.50 28.13
N PRO A 269 17.82 -3.73 27.51
CA PRO A 269 18.68 -2.80 28.24
C PRO A 269 17.95 -1.58 28.81
N VAL A 270 16.74 -1.31 28.31
CA VAL A 270 15.89 -0.17 28.70
C VAL A 270 14.60 -0.62 29.41
N ALA A 271 14.51 -1.90 29.80
CA ALA A 271 13.42 -2.46 30.60
C ALA A 271 12.01 -2.12 30.05
N VAL A 272 11.78 -2.36 28.76
CA VAL A 272 10.49 -2.14 28.08
C VAL A 272 9.37 -3.00 28.68
N TYR A 273 9.73 -4.22 29.09
CA TYR A 273 8.80 -5.26 29.49
C TYR A 273 8.71 -5.41 31.00
N GLU A 274 7.51 -5.75 31.47
CA GLU A 274 7.18 -6.14 32.85
C GLU A 274 6.26 -7.35 32.82
N PHE A 275 6.40 -8.29 33.75
CA PHE A 275 5.43 -9.39 33.83
C PHE A 275 4.14 -8.91 34.46
N VAL A 276 3.04 -9.13 33.75
CA VAL A 276 1.67 -8.90 34.25
C VAL A 276 0.88 -10.21 34.16
N GLU A 277 0.02 -10.44 35.14
CA GLU A 277 -0.85 -11.61 35.18
C GLU A 277 -2.05 -11.45 34.23
N PHE A 278 -2.23 -12.44 33.37
CA PHE A 278 -3.34 -12.58 32.45
C PHE A 278 -3.82 -14.03 32.51
N SER A 279 -4.56 -14.36 33.57
CA SER A 279 -5.10 -15.71 33.78
C SER A 279 -6.08 -16.11 32.68
N GLY A 280 -6.06 -17.37 32.28
CA GLY A 280 -7.04 -17.95 31.34
C GLY A 280 -6.56 -18.11 29.91
N ASN A 281 -5.31 -17.77 29.61
CA ASN A 281 -4.71 -18.01 28.29
C ASN A 281 -4.01 -19.38 28.24
N ALA A 282 -4.24 -20.13 27.16
CA ALA A 282 -3.72 -21.49 27.00
C ALA A 282 -2.18 -21.58 26.96
N ALA A 283 -1.47 -20.50 26.62
CA ALA A 283 -0.02 -20.50 26.52
C ALA A 283 0.69 -20.19 27.85
N SER A 284 0.15 -19.28 28.67
CA SER A 284 0.66 -18.94 30.00
C SER A 284 -0.27 -17.95 30.72
N ASP A 285 -0.34 -18.02 32.05
CA ASP A 285 -1.13 -17.09 32.89
C ASP A 285 -0.43 -15.74 33.17
N LYS A 286 0.78 -15.54 32.65
CA LYS A 286 1.53 -14.28 32.77
C LYS A 286 2.12 -13.90 31.42
N LYS A 287 2.22 -12.60 31.11
CA LYS A 287 2.74 -12.10 29.83
C LYS A 287 3.69 -10.93 30.05
N PRO A 288 4.75 -10.77 29.22
CA PRO A 288 5.62 -9.61 29.27
C PRO A 288 4.91 -8.41 28.63
N LEU A 289 4.30 -7.56 29.46
CA LEU A 289 3.65 -6.33 29.06
C LEU A 289 4.70 -5.25 28.76
N MET A 290 4.64 -4.68 27.56
CA MET A 290 5.49 -3.61 27.05
C MET A 290 4.92 -2.23 27.40
N SER A 291 4.69 -2.00 28.68
CA SER A 291 4.16 -0.72 29.21
C SER A 291 5.06 0.47 28.88
N LYS A 292 6.33 0.23 28.56
CA LYS A 292 7.31 1.24 28.13
C LYS A 292 7.76 1.05 26.68
N GLU A 293 6.86 0.60 25.82
CA GLU A 293 7.12 0.47 24.38
C GLU A 293 7.80 1.71 23.74
N PRO A 294 7.45 2.97 24.08
CA PRO A 294 8.13 4.15 23.56
C PRO A 294 9.62 4.26 23.91
N ASP A 295 10.09 3.59 24.97
CA ASP A 295 11.49 3.61 25.40
C ASP A 295 12.37 2.63 24.58
N CYS A 296 11.75 1.85 23.68
CA CYS A 296 12.47 0.88 22.87
C CYS A 296 13.52 1.53 21.96
N ILE A 297 14.76 1.04 22.07
CA ILE A 297 15.90 1.50 21.25
C ILE A 297 16.16 0.64 20.00
N PHE A 298 15.20 -0.23 19.63
CA PHE A 298 15.28 -1.10 18.45
C PHE A 298 16.53 -1.98 18.35
N CYS A 299 17.08 -2.42 19.49
CA CYS A 299 18.29 -3.27 19.50
C CYS A 299 18.07 -4.72 19.02
N LEU A 300 16.80 -5.12 18.82
CA LEU A 300 16.36 -6.46 18.37
C LEU A 300 16.75 -7.64 19.28
N ALA A 301 17.34 -7.39 20.46
CA ALA A 301 17.79 -8.43 21.37
C ALA A 301 16.63 -9.35 21.80
N CYS A 302 15.47 -8.78 22.13
CA CYS A 302 14.28 -9.52 22.54
C CYS A 302 13.72 -10.43 21.42
N GLU A 303 13.86 -10.09 20.14
CA GLU A 303 13.47 -10.98 19.03
C GLU A 303 14.37 -12.22 18.99
N GLY A 304 15.67 -12.04 19.20
CA GLY A 304 16.67 -13.10 19.08
C GLY A 304 16.63 -14.11 20.23
N VAL A 305 16.30 -13.65 21.45
CA VAL A 305 16.29 -14.51 22.65
C VAL A 305 14.97 -15.21 22.90
N CYS A 306 13.87 -14.80 22.26
CA CYS A 306 12.54 -15.37 22.50
C CYS A 306 12.44 -16.80 21.93
N PRO A 307 12.33 -17.86 22.76
CA PRO A 307 12.34 -19.24 22.27
C PRO A 307 11.22 -19.57 21.27
N PRO A 308 9.94 -19.21 21.51
CA PRO A 308 8.88 -19.44 20.54
C PRO A 308 8.84 -18.36 19.45
N LYS A 309 9.77 -17.40 19.44
CA LYS A 309 9.79 -16.27 18.50
C LYS A 309 8.44 -15.52 18.46
N ALA A 310 7.90 -15.22 19.63
CA ALA A 310 6.63 -14.51 19.81
C ALA A 310 6.75 -12.98 19.64
N ILE A 311 7.97 -12.46 19.46
CA ILE A 311 8.25 -11.02 19.49
C ILE A 311 8.68 -10.53 18.12
N LYS A 312 8.12 -9.39 17.69
CA LYS A 312 8.58 -8.65 16.52
C LYS A 312 8.69 -7.16 16.83
N ILE A 313 9.81 -6.58 16.45
CA ILE A 313 10.14 -5.17 16.57
C ILE A 313 10.04 -4.52 15.19
N PHE A 314 9.33 -3.41 15.13
CA PHE A 314 9.21 -2.57 13.94
C PHE A 314 9.92 -1.25 14.22
N GLU A 315 11.06 -1.01 13.56
CA GLU A 315 11.79 0.26 13.66
C GLU A 315 10.90 1.44 13.27
N GLN A 316 10.84 2.45 14.14
CA GLN A 316 10.29 3.76 13.79
C GLN A 316 11.30 4.47 12.88
N LYS A 317 10.92 4.75 11.64
CA LYS A 317 11.70 5.57 10.69
C LYS A 317 11.17 6.97 10.63
#